data_AF-A0A5A7NBM9-F1
#
_entry.id   AF-A0A5A7NBM9-F1
#
_cell.length_a   1.000
_cell.length_b   1.000
_cell.length_c   1.000
_cell.angle_alpha   90.00
_cell.angle_beta   90.00
_cell.angle_gamma   90.00
#
_symmetry.space_group_name_H-M   'P 1'
#
loop_
_entity.id
_entity.type
_entity.pdbx_description
1 polymer ?
#
loop_
_entity_poly.entity_id
_entity_poly.type
_entity_poly.pdbx_seq_one_letter_code
_entity_poly.pdbx_strand_id
1 'polypeptide(L)'
;MFLAARFRLDGIGPDDLNIGPLVDRVRKGDIREVILALNATVDGQTTAHYITDRLGALNVDVTALAHGLPVGGELDYLDDGTLAAAMKARRKF
;
A
#
# COMPACT_ATOMS: atom_id res chain seq x y z
N MET A 1 0.54 -0.79 17.37
CA MET A 1 1.68 -1.52 16.77
C MET A 1 1.52 -1.41 15.26
N PHE A 2 2.54 -0.88 14.56
CA PHE A 2 2.52 -0.66 13.12
C PHE A 2 3.24 -1.80 12.40
N LEU A 3 2.74 -2.23 11.25
CA LEU A 3 3.39 -3.22 10.40
C LEU A 3 3.47 -2.68 8.97
N ALA A 4 4.70 -2.45 8.51
CA ALA A 4 5.00 -2.10 7.12
C ALA A 4 5.42 -3.36 6.37
N ALA A 5 4.70 -3.70 5.30
CA ALA A 5 5.03 -4.84 4.46
C ALA A 5 5.64 -4.36 3.13
N ARG A 6 6.88 -4.74 2.86
CA ARG A 6 7.56 -4.49 1.57
C ARG A 6 7.58 -5.79 0.78
N PHE A 7 7.01 -5.78 -0.42
CA PHE A 7 7.04 -6.93 -1.32
C PHE A 7 7.70 -6.53 -2.64
N ARG A 8 8.52 -7.43 -3.19
CA ARG A 8 9.11 -7.31 -4.53
C ARG A 8 8.35 -8.29 -5.42
N LEU A 9 7.83 -7.83 -6.55
CA LEU A 9 6.91 -8.58 -7.41
C LEU A 9 7.60 -9.27 -8.59
N ASP A 10 8.92 -9.42 -8.57
CA ASP A 10 9.64 -10.09 -9.65
C ASP A 10 9.43 -11.61 -9.60
N GLY A 11 8.37 -12.09 -10.27
CA GLY A 11 8.15 -13.52 -10.55
C GLY A 11 7.55 -14.35 -9.40
N ILE A 12 6.96 -13.70 -8.40
CA ILE A 12 6.48 -14.33 -7.16
C ILE A 12 4.94 -14.28 -7.13
N GLY A 13 4.28 -15.44 -7.02
CA GLY A 13 2.82 -15.54 -7.00
C GLY A 13 2.20 -15.07 -5.67
N PRO A 14 0.88 -14.84 -5.60
CA PRO A 14 0.18 -14.43 -4.38
C PRO A 14 0.36 -15.39 -3.19
N ASP A 15 0.62 -16.67 -3.47
CA ASP A 15 0.87 -17.72 -2.48
C ASP A 15 2.31 -17.66 -1.91
N ASP A 16 3.26 -17.11 -2.67
CA ASP A 16 4.63 -16.85 -2.22
C ASP A 16 4.77 -15.49 -1.52
N LEU A 17 3.81 -14.57 -1.74
CA LEU A 17 3.64 -13.41 -0.89
C LEU A 17 3.30 -13.93 0.52
N ASN A 18 4.16 -13.63 1.48
CA ASN A 18 4.08 -14.10 2.87
C ASN A 18 2.91 -13.46 3.66
N ILE A 19 1.68 -13.54 3.10
CA ILE A 19 0.45 -12.91 3.58
C ILE A 19 -0.21 -13.77 4.66
N GLY A 20 -0.02 -15.10 4.64
CA GLY A 20 -0.52 -15.99 5.71
C GLY A 20 -0.04 -15.53 7.10
N PRO A 21 1.28 -15.39 7.33
CA PRO A 21 1.80 -14.92 8.60
C PRO A 21 1.39 -13.49 8.96
N LEU A 22 1.18 -12.61 7.96
CA LEU A 22 0.62 -11.28 8.18
C LEU A 22 -0.79 -11.37 8.76
N VAL A 23 -1.67 -12.15 8.13
CA VAL A 23 -3.05 -12.37 8.59
C VAL A 23 -3.07 -12.96 10.00
N ASP A 24 -2.25 -13.98 10.25
CA ASP A 24 -2.17 -14.60 11.58
C ASP A 24 -1.66 -13.65 12.66
N ARG A 25 -0.73 -12.76 12.31
CA ARG A 25 -0.23 -11.74 13.23
C ARG A 25 -1.29 -10.68 13.54
N VAL A 26 -2.07 -10.26 12.55
CA VAL A 26 -3.18 -9.31 12.75
C VAL A 26 -4.30 -9.96 13.57
N ARG A 27 -4.61 -11.24 13.33
CA ARG A 27 -5.62 -12.02 14.08
C ARG A 27 -5.37 -12.10 15.58
N LYS A 28 -4.11 -11.98 16.03
CA LYS A 28 -3.78 -11.94 17.47
C LYS A 28 -4.37 -10.71 18.19
N GLY A 29 -4.82 -9.69 17.46
CA GLY A 29 -5.55 -8.54 18.00
C GLY A 29 -4.67 -7.37 18.48
N ASP A 30 -3.35 -7.51 18.46
CA ASP A 30 -2.42 -6.46 18.92
C ASP A 30 -2.16 -5.36 17.87
N ILE A 31 -2.60 -5.58 16.63
CA ILE A 31 -2.40 -4.67 15.49
C ILE A 31 -3.71 -3.94 15.24
N ARG A 32 -3.64 -2.60 15.26
CA ARG A 32 -4.78 -1.72 14.96
C ARG A 32 -4.74 -1.18 13.53
N GLU A 33 -3.54 -1.12 12.94
CA GLU A 33 -3.34 -0.59 11.59
C GLU A 33 -2.25 -1.37 10.84
N VAL A 34 -2.52 -1.63 9.57
CA VAL A 34 -1.57 -2.16 8.60
C VAL A 34 -1.34 -1.11 7.53
N ILE A 35 -0.08 -0.69 7.36
CA ILE A 35 0.31 0.31 6.37
C ILE A 35 0.96 -0.40 5.18
N LEU A 36 0.32 -0.31 4.02
CA LEU A 36 0.81 -0.85 2.76
C LEU A 36 1.84 0.09 2.13
N ALA A 37 3.09 -0.35 2.12
CA ALA A 37 4.23 0.35 1.52
C ALA A 37 4.61 -0.30 0.19
N LEU A 38 3.63 -0.42 -0.70
CA LEU A 38 3.78 -1.01 -2.03
C LEU A 38 4.14 0.07 -3.06
N ASN A 39 4.84 -0.34 -4.12
CA ASN A 39 5.14 0.55 -5.23
C ASN A 39 3.85 1.01 -5.93
N ALA A 40 3.86 2.21 -6.52
CA ALA A 40 2.76 2.78 -7.29
C ALA A 40 2.60 2.13 -8.69
N THR A 41 2.79 0.83 -8.79
CA THR A 41 2.67 0.06 -10.04
C THR A 41 1.35 -0.70 -10.06
N VAL A 42 0.94 -1.17 -11.25
CA VAL A 42 -0.27 -2.01 -11.41
C VAL A 42 -0.21 -3.21 -10.47
N ASP A 43 0.91 -3.93 -10.44
CA ASP A 43 1.09 -5.10 -9.57
C ASP A 43 1.02 -4.74 -8.08
N GLY A 44 1.56 -3.56 -7.71
CA GLY A 44 1.46 -3.03 -6.35
C GLY A 44 0.01 -2.73 -5.95
N GLN A 45 -0.80 -2.18 -6.85
CA GLN A 45 -2.23 -1.97 -6.62
C GLN A 45 -3.00 -3.28 -6.50
N THR A 46 -2.73 -4.26 -7.36
CA THR A 46 -3.34 -5.60 -7.29
C THR A 46 -3.01 -6.28 -5.95
N THR A 47 -1.76 -6.17 -5.52
CA THR A 47 -1.31 -6.70 -4.22
C THR A 47 -1.99 -5.99 -3.05
N ALA A 48 -2.15 -4.66 -3.14
CA ALA A 48 -2.83 -3.88 -2.12
C ALA A 48 -4.30 -4.32 -1.96
N HIS A 49 -5.00 -4.50 -3.08
CA HIS A 49 -6.37 -4.98 -3.10
C HIS A 49 -6.48 -6.37 -2.47
N TYR A 50 -5.59 -7.29 -2.87
CA TYR A 50 -5.58 -8.64 -2.33
C TYR A 50 -5.36 -8.68 -0.81
N ILE A 51 -4.43 -7.88 -0.28
CA ILE A 51 -4.21 -7.80 1.18
C ILE A 51 -5.43 -7.21 1.88
N THR A 52 -6.02 -6.17 1.30
CA THR A 52 -7.20 -5.49 1.87
C THR A 52 -8.38 -6.47 1.98
N ASP A 53 -8.65 -7.25 0.93
CA ASP A 53 -9.71 -8.27 0.95
C ASP A 53 -9.47 -9.34 2.03
N ARG A 54 -8.23 -9.79 2.18
CA ARG A 54 -7.86 -10.83 3.17
C ARG A 54 -7.93 -10.33 4.62
N LEU A 55 -7.68 -9.04 4.84
CA LEU A 55 -7.76 -8.40 6.15
C LEU A 55 -9.14 -7.82 6.46
N GLY A 56 -10.02 -7.64 5.46
CA GLY A 56 -11.32 -6.97 5.62
C GLY A 56 -12.29 -7.64 6.58
N ALA A 57 -12.10 -8.93 6.88
CA ALA A 57 -12.85 -9.64 7.92
C ALA A 57 -12.31 -9.41 9.35
N LEU A 58 -11.18 -8.71 9.50
CA LEU A 58 -10.53 -8.41 10.77
C LEU A 58 -10.80 -6.95 11.14
N ASN A 59 -10.89 -6.67 12.44
CA ASN A 59 -11.09 -5.30 12.95
C ASN A 59 -9.76 -4.53 12.97
N VAL A 60 -9.21 -4.27 11.78
CA VAL A 60 -7.94 -3.57 11.57
C VAL A 60 -8.10 -2.52 10.48
N ASP A 61 -7.48 -1.36 10.66
CA ASP A 61 -7.41 -0.35 9.61
C ASP A 61 -6.33 -0.74 8.59
N VAL A 62 -6.66 -0.67 7.31
CA VAL A 62 -5.69 -0.87 6.23
C VAL A 62 -5.53 0.46 5.49
N THR A 63 -4.32 1.00 5.55
CA THR A 63 -3.98 2.27 4.90
C THR A 63 -2.80 2.07 3.96
N ALA A 64 -2.61 3.00 3.02
CA ALA A 64 -1.47 3.00 2.12
C ALA A 64 -0.72 4.32 2.24
N LEU A 65 0.59 4.29 1.99
CA LEU A 65 1.37 5.52 1.88
C LEU A 65 0.80 6.37 0.74
N ALA A 66 0.74 7.68 0.95
CA ALA A 66 0.32 8.59 -0.10
C ALA A 66 1.30 8.55 -1.27
N HIS A 67 0.77 8.51 -2.49
CA HIS A 67 1.53 8.65 -3.73
C HIS A 67 1.26 10.01 -4.35
N GLY A 68 2.29 10.67 -4.86
CA GLY A 68 2.17 11.99 -5.48
C GLY A 68 3.47 12.76 -5.49
N LEU A 69 3.34 14.09 -5.57
CA LEU A 69 4.46 15.01 -5.71
C LEU A 69 5.35 15.03 -4.45
N PRO A 70 6.67 14.73 -4.56
CA PRO A 70 7.59 14.88 -3.44
C PRO A 70 7.69 16.34 -2.98
N VAL A 71 7.82 16.54 -1.67
CA VAL A 71 8.05 17.87 -1.10
C VAL A 71 9.39 18.40 -1.58
N GLY A 72 9.39 19.58 -2.21
CA GLY A 72 10.58 20.20 -2.78
C GLY A 72 10.97 19.71 -4.18
N GLY A 73 10.17 18.84 -4.80
CA GLY A 73 10.32 18.51 -6.22
C GLY A 73 9.74 19.61 -7.12
N GLU A 74 10.42 19.90 -8.23
CA GLU A 74 9.90 20.80 -9.27
C GLU A 74 8.97 20.03 -10.20
N LEU A 75 7.90 20.68 -10.66
CA LEU A 75 6.90 20.07 -11.54
C LEU A 75 7.49 19.62 -12.88
N ASP A 76 8.48 20.35 -13.39
CA ASP A 76 9.09 20.16 -14.71
C ASP A 76 9.85 18.83 -14.84
N TYR A 77 10.17 18.18 -13.73
CA TYR A 77 10.91 16.91 -13.68
C TYR A 77 10.07 15.71 -13.26
N LEU A 78 8.73 15.85 -13.20
CA LEU A 78 7.84 14.75 -12.83
C LEU A 78 7.37 13.97 -14.05
N ASP A 79 7.21 12.67 -13.88
CA ASP A 79 6.48 11.85 -14.83
C ASP A 79 4.96 12.09 -14.74
N ASP A 80 4.27 11.79 -15.83
CA ASP A 80 2.81 11.94 -15.94
C ASP A 80 2.05 11.14 -14.87
N GLY A 81 2.59 9.99 -14.44
CA GLY A 81 2.00 9.13 -13.42
C GLY A 81 1.99 9.80 -12.05
N THR A 82 3.12 10.38 -11.65
CA THR A 82 3.25 11.13 -10.40
C THR A 82 2.33 12.36 -10.38
N LEU A 83 2.24 13.09 -11.50
CA LEU A 83 1.34 14.24 -11.63
C LEU A 83 -0.14 13.83 -11.53
N ALA A 84 -0.53 12.75 -12.22
CA ALA A 84 -1.88 12.21 -12.17
C ALA A 84 -2.26 11.74 -10.75
N ALA A 85 -1.33 11.10 -10.03
CA ALA A 85 -1.53 10.68 -8.65
C ALA A 85 -1.75 11.89 -7.71
N ALA A 86 -0.90 12.92 -7.84
CA ALA A 86 -1.03 14.15 -7.07
C ALA A 86 -2.37 14.86 -7.33
N MET A 87 -2.80 14.91 -8.60
CA MET A 87 -4.08 15.50 -8.99
C MET A 87 -5.29 14.75 -8.44
N LYS A 88 -5.25 13.40 -8.41
CA LYS A 88 -6.29 12.60 -7.75
C LYS A 88 -6.32 12.81 -6.24
N ALA A 89 -5.15 12.98 -5.62
CA ALA A 89 -5.02 13.17 -4.18
C ALA A 89 -5.30 14.61 -3.71
N ARG A 90 -5.54 15.56 -4.63
CA ARG A 90 -5.75 16.97 -4.28
C ARG A 90 -6.93 17.16 -3.33
N ARG A 91 -6.73 17.98 -2.29
CA ARG A 91 -7.75 18.28 -1.27
C ARG A 91 -8.02 19.78 -1.27
N LYS A 92 -9.27 20.17 -1.01
CA LYS A 92 -9.63 21.57 -0.78
C LYS A 92 -9.08 22.00 0.58
N PHE A 93 -8.54 23.22 0.67
CA PHE A 93 -8.19 23.84 1.94
C PHE A 93 -9.46 24.28 2.69
#